data_AF-A0A154PLY9-F1
#
_entry.id   AF-A0A154PLY9-F1
#
_cell.length_a   1.000
_cell.length_b   1.000
_cell.length_c   1.000
_cell.angle_alpha   90.00
_cell.angle_beta   90.00
_cell.angle_gamma   90.00
#
_symmetry.space_group_name_H-M   'P 1'
#
loop_
_entity.id
_entity.type
_entity.pdbx_description
1 polymer ?
#
loop_
_entity_poly.entity_id
_entity_poly.type
_entity_poly.pdbx_seq_one_letter_code
_entity_poly.pdbx_strand_id
1 'polypeptide(L)'
;MAGEVIVDALPYIDQGYDEPGVREAALAMVEEETRRYRPTKNYLEHLPPLNIIAFETDVMKHEFERMQNRLPMEVLSMKRYELPPPPPGKMNDLAAWNESVENSSAQLEHQATRICNLELMMEYGCEAWKSYLEVLVQLVSEAQKQLQALRKQIQEVNWQRKSMQTQGGEKLRALEAQWVGLVSKNYEIEQACVHLEEEIQKSMMNKGEAVEINDVPGEKEPDVPGKSATEVMATEMIQQEQENERI
;
A
#
# COMPACT_ATOMS: atom_id res chain seq x y z
N MET A 1 -20.22 -5.08 18.19
CA MET A 1 -18.76 -5.04 17.96
C MET A 1 -18.24 -6.37 17.40
N ALA A 2 -18.99 -7.06 16.54
CA ALA A 2 -18.50 -8.22 15.80
C ALA A 2 -18.30 -7.75 14.36
N GLY A 3 -17.07 -7.50 13.94
CA GLY A 3 -16.79 -7.00 12.59
C GLY A 3 -15.46 -6.30 12.37
N GLU A 4 -14.70 -5.96 13.40
CA GLU A 4 -13.29 -5.55 13.19
C GLU A 4 -12.44 -6.81 13.04
N VAL A 5 -12.18 -7.18 11.79
CA VAL A 5 -11.10 -8.10 11.46
C VAL A 5 -9.81 -7.35 11.81
N ILE A 6 -9.23 -7.68 12.97
CA ILE A 6 -7.90 -7.19 13.34
C ILE A 6 -6.92 -7.93 12.43
N VAL A 7 -6.53 -7.27 11.35
CA VAL A 7 -5.47 -7.76 10.47
C VAL A 7 -4.15 -7.48 11.19
N ASP A 8 -3.55 -8.53 11.76
CA ASP A 8 -2.23 -8.45 12.38
C ASP A 8 -1.16 -8.80 11.35
N ALA A 9 -0.21 -7.88 11.16
CA ALA A 9 0.98 -8.07 10.35
C ALA A 9 2.11 -7.32 11.04
N LEU A 10 3.28 -7.97 11.20
CA LEU A 10 4.37 -7.47 12.03
C LEU A 10 5.63 -7.16 11.19
N PRO A 11 5.65 -6.11 10.35
CA PRO A 11 6.79 -5.80 9.46
C PRO A 11 8.15 -5.67 10.15
N TYR A 12 8.22 -5.29 11.43
CA TYR A 12 9.50 -5.20 12.15
C TYR A 12 10.07 -6.55 12.59
N ILE A 13 9.29 -7.62 12.50
CA ILE A 13 9.68 -8.99 12.87
C ILE A 13 9.72 -9.89 11.63
N ASP A 14 8.73 -9.77 10.76
CA ASP A 14 8.59 -10.58 9.55
C ASP A 14 9.56 -10.07 8.47
N GLN A 15 10.82 -10.48 8.48
CA GLN A 15 11.82 -9.97 7.52
C GLN A 15 11.82 -10.70 6.16
N GLY A 16 11.11 -11.82 6.06
CA GLY A 16 11.12 -12.68 4.86
C GLY A 16 10.30 -12.16 3.67
N TYR A 17 9.50 -11.10 3.83
CA TYR A 17 8.66 -10.60 2.73
C TYR A 17 9.45 -9.91 1.60
N ASP A 18 10.69 -9.49 1.87
CA ASP A 18 11.59 -8.89 0.87
C ASP A 18 12.43 -9.95 0.12
N GLU A 19 12.25 -11.25 0.43
CA GLU A 19 12.90 -12.32 -0.31
C GLU A 19 12.41 -12.37 -1.77
N PRO A 20 13.31 -12.58 -2.75
CA PRO A 20 12.94 -12.66 -4.15
C PRO A 20 11.86 -13.72 -4.40
N GLY A 21 10.77 -13.37 -5.09
CA GLY A 21 9.69 -14.29 -5.41
C GLY A 21 8.50 -14.27 -4.44
N VAL A 22 8.68 -13.82 -3.19
CA VAL A 22 7.59 -13.79 -2.19
C VAL A 22 6.54 -12.76 -2.56
N ARG A 23 6.96 -11.57 -2.98
CA ARG A 23 6.04 -10.51 -3.43
C ARG A 23 5.31 -10.91 -4.70
N GLU A 24 6.00 -11.52 -5.66
CA GLU A 24 5.42 -12.00 -6.91
C GLU A 24 4.37 -13.10 -6.65
N ALA A 25 4.67 -14.05 -5.76
CA ALA A 25 3.74 -15.10 -5.37
C ALA A 25 2.50 -14.51 -4.66
N ALA A 26 2.70 -13.57 -3.73
CA ALA A 26 1.60 -12.90 -3.05
C ALA A 26 0.70 -12.13 -4.03
N LEU A 27 1.29 -11.39 -4.98
CA LEU A 27 0.55 -10.68 -6.02
C LEU A 27 -0.22 -11.64 -6.94
N ALA A 28 0.37 -12.77 -7.33
CA ALA A 28 -0.31 -13.78 -8.15
C ALA A 28 -1.52 -14.38 -7.43
N MET A 29 -1.43 -14.65 -6.13
CA MET A 29 -2.57 -15.11 -5.31
C MET A 29 -3.67 -14.04 -5.22
N VAL A 30 -3.30 -12.76 -5.03
CA VAL A 30 -4.27 -11.64 -5.05
C VAL A 30 -4.95 -11.53 -6.42
N GLU A 31 -4.20 -11.68 -7.50
CA GLU A 31 -4.74 -11.64 -8.87
C GLU A 31 -5.73 -12.78 -9.12
N GLU A 32 -5.41 -14.00 -8.67
CA GLU A 32 -6.32 -15.14 -8.79
C GLU A 32 -7.64 -14.90 -8.05
N GLU A 33 -7.59 -14.37 -6.82
CA GLU A 33 -8.78 -14.05 -6.03
C GLU A 33 -9.57 -12.89 -6.64
N THR A 34 -8.91 -11.85 -7.16
CA THR A 34 -9.61 -10.75 -7.86
C THR A 34 -10.23 -11.19 -9.19
N ARG A 35 -9.71 -12.24 -9.83
CA ARG A 35 -10.35 -12.85 -11.00
C ARG A 35 -11.62 -13.60 -10.64
N ARG A 36 -11.64 -14.27 -9.48
CA ARG A 36 -12.79 -15.02 -8.95
C ARG A 36 -13.87 -14.08 -8.44
N TYR A 37 -13.48 -13.06 -7.68
CA TYR A 37 -14.38 -12.06 -7.12
C TYR A 37 -14.30 -10.75 -7.91
N ARG A 38 -15.20 -10.56 -8.86
CA ARG A 38 -15.38 -9.23 -9.46
C ARG A 38 -15.90 -8.27 -8.39
N PRO A 39 -15.25 -7.11 -8.17
CA PRO A 39 -15.70 -6.14 -7.18
C PRO A 39 -17.16 -5.74 -7.44
N THR A 40 -18.04 -6.06 -6.49
CA THR A 40 -19.48 -5.77 -6.59
C THR A 40 -19.84 -4.39 -6.05
N LYS A 41 -18.98 -3.80 -5.23
CA LYS A 41 -19.13 -2.45 -4.67
C LYS A 41 -17.94 -1.60 -5.04
N ASN A 42 -18.20 -0.41 -5.57
CA ASN A 42 -17.16 0.60 -5.75
C ASN A 42 -16.81 1.16 -4.36
N TYR A 43 -15.61 0.84 -3.85
CA TYR A 43 -15.16 1.34 -2.55
C TYR A 43 -15.03 2.87 -2.53
N LEU A 44 -15.05 3.54 -3.69
CA LEU A 44 -15.04 4.99 -3.84
C LEU A 44 -16.44 5.62 -3.92
N GLU A 45 -17.52 4.86 -3.81
CA GLU A 45 -18.90 5.36 -3.94
C GLU A 45 -19.26 6.42 -2.87
N HIS A 46 -18.64 6.33 -1.69
CA HIS A 46 -18.82 7.31 -0.61
C HIS A 46 -18.10 8.64 -0.87
N LEU A 47 -17.21 8.69 -1.88
CA LEU A 47 -16.49 9.90 -2.23
C LEU A 47 -17.27 10.69 -3.28
N PRO A 48 -17.31 12.02 -3.17
CA PRO A 48 -17.89 12.85 -4.21
C PRO A 48 -17.14 12.62 -5.54
N PRO A 49 -17.83 12.73 -6.69
CA PRO A 49 -17.18 12.62 -7.99
C PRO A 49 -16.05 13.64 -8.10
N LEU A 50 -14.92 13.22 -8.69
CA LEU A 50 -13.75 14.05 -8.83
C LEU A 50 -14.09 15.29 -9.66
N ASN A 51 -13.93 16.47 -9.07
CA ASN A 51 -14.06 17.72 -9.81
C ASN A 51 -12.75 18.02 -10.54
N ILE A 52 -12.66 17.54 -11.78
CA ILE A 52 -11.46 17.71 -12.64
C ILE A 52 -11.26 19.19 -13.01
N ILE A 53 -12.33 19.99 -12.98
CA ILE A 53 -12.33 21.40 -13.37
C ILE A 53 -12.21 22.36 -12.17
N ALA A 54 -11.99 21.85 -10.95
CA ALA A 54 -12.01 22.65 -9.73
C ALA A 54 -11.02 23.82 -9.73
N PHE A 55 -9.89 23.66 -10.41
CA PHE A 55 -8.81 24.64 -10.50
C PHE A 55 -8.71 25.29 -11.89
N GLU A 56 -9.69 25.07 -12.77
CA GLU A 56 -9.72 25.73 -14.06
C GLU A 56 -10.07 27.21 -13.89
N THR A 57 -9.09 28.06 -14.16
CA THR A 57 -9.31 29.50 -14.30
C THR A 57 -10.00 29.81 -15.62
N ASP A 58 -10.65 30.97 -15.73
CA ASP A 58 -11.32 31.37 -16.97
C ASP A 58 -10.34 31.47 -18.15
N VAL A 59 -9.08 31.82 -17.87
CA VAL A 59 -7.99 31.82 -18.87
C VAL A 59 -7.72 30.40 -19.38
N MET A 60 -7.67 29.41 -18.49
CA MET A 60 -7.46 28.01 -18.89
C MET A 60 -8.62 27.49 -19.73
N LYS A 61 -9.87 27.80 -19.36
CA LYS A 61 -11.05 27.41 -20.14
C LYS A 61 -11.02 27.97 -21.55
N HIS A 62 -10.67 29.26 -21.69
CA HIS A 62 -10.54 29.90 -22.99
C HIS A 62 -9.45 29.25 -23.85
N GLU A 63 -8.28 28.93 -23.26
CA GLU A 63 -7.20 28.23 -23.96
C GLU A 63 -7.58 26.80 -24.35
N PHE A 64 -8.30 26.08 -23.49
CA PHE A 64 -8.80 24.74 -23.80
C PHE A 64 -9.80 24.77 -24.96
N GLU A 65 -10.71 25.75 -24.99
CA GLU A 65 -11.65 25.94 -26.10
C GLU A 65 -10.91 26.29 -27.41
N ARG A 66 -9.90 27.17 -27.35
CA ARG A 66 -9.04 27.50 -28.50
C ARG A 66 -8.36 26.25 -29.07
N MET A 67 -7.77 25.43 -28.19
CA MET A 67 -7.10 24.18 -28.58
C MET A 67 -8.07 23.13 -29.12
N GLN A 68 -9.25 22.98 -28.51
CA GLN A 68 -10.31 22.08 -28.96
C GLN A 68 -10.78 22.45 -30.38
N ASN A 69 -10.90 23.74 -30.65
CA ASN A 69 -11.22 24.28 -31.98
C ASN A 69 -10.02 24.33 -32.93
N ARG A 70 -8.85 23.85 -32.51
CA ARG A 70 -7.59 23.83 -33.27
C ARG A 70 -7.19 25.20 -33.82
N LEU A 71 -7.54 26.26 -33.10
CA LEU A 71 -7.19 27.62 -33.48
C LEU A 71 -5.72 27.89 -33.14
N PRO A 72 -4.92 28.43 -34.08
CA PRO A 72 -3.54 28.82 -33.79
C PRO A 72 -3.52 29.91 -32.70
N MET A 73 -2.41 29.99 -31.97
CA MET A 73 -2.25 31.03 -30.95
C MET A 73 -2.17 32.40 -31.62
N GLU A 74 -2.82 33.39 -31.03
CA GLU A 74 -2.68 34.76 -31.50
C GLU A 74 -1.23 35.20 -31.34
N VAL A 75 -0.64 35.72 -32.41
CA VAL A 75 0.73 36.21 -32.39
C VAL A 75 0.77 37.55 -31.65
N LEU A 76 1.73 37.70 -30.75
CA LEU A 76 1.99 38.97 -30.08
C LEU A 76 2.43 40.01 -31.12
N SER A 77 1.63 41.05 -31.30
CA SER A 77 1.97 42.16 -32.19
C SER A 77 2.92 43.12 -31.49
N MET A 78 4.17 43.19 -31.98
CA MET A 78 5.15 44.18 -31.52
C MET A 78 5.01 45.55 -32.18
N LYS A 79 4.11 45.70 -33.17
CA LYS A 79 3.92 46.95 -33.92
C LYS A 79 3.57 48.15 -33.02
N ARG A 80 2.92 47.90 -31.88
CA ARG A 80 2.60 48.91 -30.87
C ARG A 80 3.84 49.53 -30.22
N TYR A 81 4.94 48.80 -30.16
CA TYR A 81 6.19 49.25 -29.53
C TYR A 81 7.21 49.78 -30.55
N GLU A 82 6.85 49.74 -31.83
CA GLU A 82 7.64 50.28 -32.93
C GLU A 82 7.03 51.63 -33.35
N LEU A 83 7.83 52.51 -33.96
CA LEU A 83 7.36 53.76 -34.56
C LEU A 83 7.40 53.66 -36.09
N PRO A 84 6.64 52.74 -36.71
CA PRO A 84 6.68 52.62 -38.15
C PRO A 84 6.01 53.84 -38.79
N PRO A 85 6.60 54.40 -39.86
CA PRO A 85 5.87 55.36 -40.70
C PRO A 85 4.68 54.65 -41.36
N PRO A 86 3.69 55.41 -41.88
CA PRO A 86 2.61 54.83 -42.67
C PRO A 86 3.16 53.97 -43.81
N PRO A 87 2.49 52.85 -44.17
CA PRO A 87 2.94 51.98 -45.24
C PRO A 87 3.18 52.76 -46.54
N PRO A 88 4.15 52.37 -47.39
CA PRO A 88 4.50 53.11 -48.61
C PRO A 88 3.31 53.39 -49.56
N GLY A 89 2.29 52.52 -49.57
CA GLY A 89 1.06 52.70 -50.35
C GLY A 89 -0.02 53.59 -49.70
N LYS A 90 0.19 54.06 -48.48
CA LYS A 90 -0.76 54.87 -47.69
C LYS A 90 -0.16 56.22 -47.25
N MET A 91 0.97 56.64 -47.82
CA MET A 91 1.60 57.91 -47.44
C MET A 91 0.78 59.17 -47.77
N ASN A 92 -0.20 59.07 -48.67
CA ASN A 92 -1.13 60.17 -48.97
C ASN A 92 -2.45 60.06 -48.17
N ASP A 93 -2.60 59.02 -47.35
CA ASP A 93 -3.80 58.79 -46.55
C ASP A 93 -3.65 59.46 -45.19
N LEU A 94 -4.50 60.46 -44.93
CA LEU A 94 -4.54 61.19 -43.66
C LEU A 94 -4.81 60.26 -42.47
N ALA A 95 -5.63 59.23 -42.65
CA ALA A 95 -5.98 58.31 -41.57
C ALA A 95 -4.77 57.48 -41.12
N ALA A 96 -3.96 57.02 -42.07
CA ALA A 96 -2.73 56.26 -41.78
C ALA A 96 -1.69 57.12 -41.05
N TRP A 97 -1.60 58.42 -41.37
CA TRP A 97 -0.76 59.36 -40.62
C TRP A 97 -1.26 59.61 -39.20
N ASN A 98 -2.58 59.78 -39.02
CA ASN A 98 -3.16 59.95 -37.69
C ASN A 98 -2.88 58.72 -36.81
N GLU A 99 -3.02 57.50 -37.34
CA GLU A 99 -2.69 56.27 -36.61
C GLU A 99 -1.21 56.22 -36.17
N SER A 100 -0.27 56.58 -37.05
CA SER A 100 1.15 56.66 -36.70
C SER A 100 1.44 57.74 -35.64
N VAL A 101 0.76 58.89 -35.71
CA VAL A 101 0.89 59.98 -34.72
C VAL A 101 0.30 59.58 -33.37
N GLU A 102 -0.88 58.95 -33.36
CA GLU A 102 -1.52 58.43 -32.14
C GLU A 102 -0.61 57.40 -31.45
N ASN A 103 -0.08 56.43 -32.20
CA ASN A 103 0.88 55.46 -31.67
C ASN A 103 2.15 56.13 -31.11
N SER A 104 2.67 57.16 -31.80
CA SER A 104 3.82 57.92 -31.33
C SER A 104 3.52 58.67 -30.02
N SER A 105 2.34 59.27 -29.92
CA SER A 105 1.90 59.98 -28.71
C SER A 105 1.71 59.02 -27.53
N ALA A 106 1.11 57.86 -27.75
CA ALA A 106 0.96 56.82 -26.74
C ALA A 106 2.32 56.31 -26.25
N GLN A 107 3.29 56.13 -27.15
CA GLN A 107 4.63 55.71 -26.76
C GLN A 107 5.38 56.76 -25.94
N LEU A 108 5.22 58.05 -26.25
CA LEU A 108 5.81 59.12 -25.46
C LEU A 108 5.32 59.07 -24.00
N GLU A 109 4.00 58.93 -23.81
CA GLU A 109 3.40 58.79 -22.47
C GLU A 109 3.86 57.51 -21.75
N HIS A 110 4.00 56.40 -22.48
CA HIS A 110 4.57 55.17 -21.93
C HIS A 110 6.04 55.35 -21.49
N GLN A 111 6.86 56.12 -22.23
CA GLN A 111 8.23 56.41 -21.80
C GLN A 111 8.25 57.31 -20.56
N ALA A 112 7.38 58.33 -20.48
CA ALA A 112 7.25 59.16 -19.29
C ALA A 112 6.86 58.32 -18.05
N THR A 113 5.88 57.43 -18.21
CA THR A 113 5.47 56.49 -17.15
C THR A 113 6.60 55.54 -16.78
N ARG A 114 7.35 55.03 -17.77
CA ARG A 114 8.50 54.15 -17.53
C ARG A 114 9.58 54.86 -16.73
N ILE A 115 9.90 56.11 -17.03
CA ILE A 115 10.88 56.90 -16.29
C ILE A 115 10.42 57.04 -14.83
N CYS A 116 9.17 57.43 -14.60
CA CYS A 116 8.61 57.52 -13.25
C CYS A 116 8.68 56.18 -12.48
N ASN A 117 8.33 55.07 -13.13
CA ASN A 117 8.44 53.73 -12.52
C ASN A 117 9.90 53.36 -12.21
N LEU A 118 10.85 53.73 -13.07
CA LEU A 118 12.28 53.49 -12.83
C LEU A 118 12.81 54.35 -11.69
N GLU A 119 12.37 55.60 -11.57
CA GLU A 119 12.71 56.47 -10.45
C GLU A 119 12.22 55.87 -9.12
N LEU A 120 10.96 55.41 -9.07
CA LEU A 120 10.41 54.70 -7.92
C LEU A 120 11.19 53.42 -7.60
N MET A 121 11.58 52.65 -8.62
CA MET A 121 12.38 51.44 -8.44
C MET A 121 13.78 51.74 -7.93
N MET A 122 14.41 52.82 -8.40
CA MET A 122 15.72 53.25 -7.93
C MET A 122 15.67 53.69 -6.46
N GLU A 123 14.59 54.35 -6.05
CA GLU A 123 14.42 54.84 -4.68
C GLU A 123 14.06 53.71 -3.69
N TYR A 124 13.10 52.84 -4.05
CA TYR A 124 12.53 51.86 -3.10
C TYR A 124 12.88 50.39 -3.40
N GLY A 125 13.39 50.09 -4.60
CA GLY A 125 13.53 48.71 -5.07
C GLY A 125 14.44 47.84 -4.21
N CYS A 126 15.56 48.39 -3.73
CA CYS A 126 16.50 47.64 -2.89
C CYS A 126 15.88 47.28 -1.54
N GLU A 127 15.25 48.24 -0.86
CA GLU A 127 14.64 48.01 0.46
C GLU A 127 13.39 47.14 0.37
N ALA A 128 12.57 47.31 -0.68
CA ALA A 128 11.43 46.44 -0.95
C ALA A 128 11.87 44.98 -1.17
N TRP A 129 12.94 44.76 -1.94
CA TRP A 129 13.48 43.42 -2.16
C TRP A 129 14.04 42.78 -0.88
N LYS A 130 14.74 43.54 -0.04
CA LYS A 130 15.22 43.04 1.26
C LYS A 130 14.07 42.62 2.15
N SER A 131 13.04 43.47 2.28
CA SER A 131 11.84 43.14 3.06
C SER A 131 11.13 41.89 2.53
N TYR A 132 10.97 41.77 1.21
CA TYR A 132 10.43 40.56 0.59
C TYR A 132 11.27 39.32 0.90
N LEU A 133 12.61 39.44 0.85
CA LEU A 133 13.50 38.33 1.16
C LEU A 133 13.38 37.89 2.63
N GLU A 134 13.21 38.82 3.56
CA GLU A 134 12.96 38.49 4.97
C GLU A 134 11.70 37.66 5.15
N VAL A 135 10.60 38.04 4.48
CA VAL A 135 9.34 37.27 4.49
C VAL A 135 9.58 35.88 3.89
N LEU A 136 10.31 35.79 2.78
CA LEU A 136 10.59 34.50 2.12
C LEU A 136 11.43 33.58 3.02
N VAL A 137 12.44 34.12 3.72
CA VAL A 137 13.23 33.37 4.69
C VAL A 137 12.38 32.88 5.86
N GLN A 138 11.45 33.70 6.37
CA GLN A 138 10.52 33.28 7.42
C GLN A 138 9.61 32.14 6.95
N LEU A 139 9.05 32.23 5.73
CA LEU A 139 8.21 31.18 5.15
C LEU A 139 8.97 29.85 5.02
N VAL A 140 10.21 29.89 4.53
CA VAL A 140 11.06 28.70 4.41
C VAL A 140 11.36 28.11 5.78
N SER A 141 11.70 28.94 6.77
CA SER A 141 11.97 28.50 8.14
C SER A 141 10.76 27.80 8.77
N GLU A 142 9.56 28.36 8.61
CA GLU A 142 8.33 27.77 9.14
C GLU A 142 8.00 26.45 8.45
N ALA A 143 8.12 26.36 7.12
CA ALA A 143 7.94 25.11 6.39
C ALA A 143 8.94 24.02 6.83
N GLN A 144 10.21 24.38 7.05
CA GLN A 144 11.22 23.46 7.57
C GLN A 144 10.91 22.99 8.99
N LYS A 145 10.42 23.88 9.85
CA LYS A 145 10.01 23.55 11.22
C LYS A 145 8.83 22.57 11.22
N GLN A 146 7.84 22.79 10.37
CA GLN A 146 6.70 21.86 10.20
C GLN A 146 7.17 20.49 9.71
N LEU A 147 8.08 20.44 8.73
CA LEU A 147 8.67 19.19 8.25
C LEU A 147 9.40 18.44 9.36
N GLN A 148 10.21 19.13 10.17
CA GLN A 148 10.93 18.52 11.30
C GLN A 148 9.96 17.99 12.37
N ALA A 149 8.91 18.74 12.68
CA ALA A 149 7.87 18.31 13.63
C ALA A 149 7.17 17.03 13.13
N LEU A 150 6.79 17.00 11.85
CA LEU A 150 6.15 15.83 11.24
C LEU A 150 7.08 14.62 11.22
N ARG A 151 8.37 14.81 10.88
CA ARG A 151 9.38 13.74 10.94
C ARG A 151 9.51 13.16 12.35
N LYS A 152 9.51 14.01 13.37
CA LYS A 152 9.55 13.56 14.78
C LYS A 152 8.30 12.75 15.13
N GLN A 153 7.11 13.19 14.72
CA GLN A 153 5.86 12.45 14.94
C GLN A 153 5.87 11.08 14.24
N ILE A 154 6.32 11.03 12.99
CA ILE A 154 6.48 9.76 12.24
C ILE A 154 7.46 8.83 12.96
N GLN A 155 8.59 9.36 13.42
CA GLN A 155 9.59 8.57 14.16
C GLN A 155 9.03 8.03 15.48
N GLU A 156 8.28 8.82 16.23
CA GLU A 156 7.63 8.40 17.47
C GLU A 156 6.65 7.25 17.22
N VAL A 157 5.77 7.39 16.22
CA VAL A 157 4.82 6.34 15.83
C VAL A 157 5.56 5.06 15.41
N ASN A 158 6.61 5.19 14.61
CA ASN A 158 7.41 4.03 14.19
C ASN A 158 8.16 3.38 15.37
N TRP A 159 8.65 4.19 16.32
CA TRP A 159 9.31 3.68 17.51
C TRP A 159 8.34 2.90 18.41
N GLN A 160 7.15 3.45 18.67
CA GLN A 160 6.08 2.79 19.41
C GLN A 160 5.65 1.49 18.73
N ARG A 161 5.43 1.53 17.40
CA ARG A 161 5.10 0.34 16.60
C ARG A 161 6.19 -0.72 16.72
N LYS A 162 7.46 -0.35 16.53
CA LYS A 162 8.58 -1.29 16.66
C LYS A 162 8.64 -1.92 18.05
N SER A 163 8.51 -1.12 19.11
CA SER A 163 8.53 -1.63 20.48
C SER A 163 7.41 -2.63 20.74
N MET A 164 6.17 -2.30 20.35
CA MET A 164 5.02 -3.18 20.50
C MET A 164 5.19 -4.49 19.70
N GLN A 165 5.64 -4.38 18.45
CA GLN A 165 5.88 -5.54 17.61
C GLN A 165 6.97 -6.41 18.21
N THR A 166 8.17 -5.89 18.51
CA THR A 166 9.27 -6.67 19.08
C THR A 166 8.85 -7.42 20.36
N GLN A 167 8.08 -6.78 21.26
CA GLN A 167 7.54 -7.44 22.43
C GLN A 167 6.56 -8.57 22.08
N GLY A 168 5.70 -8.38 21.07
CA GLY A 168 4.83 -9.42 20.52
C GLY A 168 5.63 -10.58 19.93
N GLY A 169 6.67 -10.31 19.15
CA GLY A 169 7.53 -11.33 18.54
C GLY A 169 8.33 -12.14 19.53
N GLU A 170 8.75 -11.57 20.66
CA GLU A 170 9.32 -12.34 21.77
C GLU A 170 8.33 -13.35 22.34
N LYS A 171 7.07 -12.95 22.52
CA LYS A 171 6.00 -13.87 22.97
C LYS A 171 5.71 -14.95 21.93
N LEU A 172 5.65 -14.59 20.64
CA LEU A 172 5.44 -15.55 19.55
C LEU A 172 6.55 -16.61 19.53
N ARG A 173 7.82 -16.20 19.61
CA ARG A 173 8.95 -17.15 19.68
C ARG A 173 8.91 -18.05 20.90
N ALA A 174 8.52 -17.51 22.07
CA ALA A 174 8.37 -18.32 23.28
C ALA A 174 7.25 -19.36 23.15
N LEU A 175 6.10 -18.96 22.58
CA LEU A 175 4.98 -19.86 22.32
C LEU A 175 5.32 -20.93 21.27
N GLU A 176 6.04 -20.56 20.22
CA GLU A 176 6.52 -21.49 19.19
C GLU A 176 7.47 -22.53 19.80
N ALA A 177 8.46 -22.10 20.61
CA ALA A 177 9.37 -23.01 21.30
C ALA A 177 8.63 -23.95 22.27
N GLN A 178 7.63 -23.43 23.00
CA GLN A 178 6.79 -24.26 23.86
C GLN A 178 5.98 -25.27 23.05
N TRP A 179 5.41 -24.84 21.92
CA TRP A 179 4.65 -25.72 21.03
C TRP A 179 5.53 -26.84 20.48
N VAL A 180 6.71 -26.52 19.92
CA VAL A 180 7.67 -27.53 19.45
C VAL A 180 8.03 -28.50 20.57
N GLY A 181 8.34 -27.98 21.77
CA GLY A 181 8.66 -28.81 22.94
C GLY A 181 7.53 -29.75 23.35
N LEU A 182 6.27 -29.29 23.32
CA LEU A 182 5.11 -30.11 23.63
C LEU A 182 4.87 -31.19 22.57
N VAL A 183 5.00 -30.85 21.29
CA VAL A 183 4.85 -31.80 20.18
C VAL A 183 5.94 -32.87 20.25
N SER A 184 7.20 -32.48 20.44
CA SER A 184 8.31 -33.43 20.62
C SER A 184 8.11 -34.33 21.84
N LYS A 185 7.65 -33.78 22.96
CA LYS A 185 7.35 -34.57 24.17
C LYS A 185 6.24 -35.58 23.93
N ASN A 186 5.16 -35.18 23.26
CA ASN A 186 4.07 -36.12 22.92
C ASN A 186 4.58 -37.23 22.02
N TYR A 187 5.41 -36.90 21.02
CA TYR A 187 6.03 -37.89 20.14
C TYR A 187 6.94 -38.87 20.91
N GLU A 188 7.78 -38.38 21.83
CA GLU A 188 8.61 -39.22 22.70
C GLU A 188 7.78 -40.17 23.57
N ILE A 189 6.65 -39.69 24.10
CA ILE A 189 5.73 -40.50 24.90
C ILE A 189 5.08 -41.58 24.04
N GLU A 190 4.56 -41.23 22.87
CA GLU A 190 3.97 -42.20 21.92
C GLU A 190 4.99 -43.27 21.54
N GLN A 191 6.23 -42.89 21.24
CA GLN A 191 7.29 -43.83 20.92
C GLN A 191 7.61 -44.77 22.11
N ALA A 192 7.64 -44.26 23.34
CA ALA A 192 7.86 -45.07 24.52
C ALA A 192 6.68 -46.03 24.80
N CYS A 193 5.44 -45.59 24.56
CA CYS A 193 4.24 -46.43 24.65
C CYS A 193 4.31 -47.59 23.65
N VAL A 194 4.62 -47.33 22.38
CA VAL A 194 4.77 -48.38 21.37
C VAL A 194 5.86 -49.38 21.76
N HIS A 195 7.01 -48.89 22.25
CA HIS A 195 8.08 -49.78 22.70
C HIS A 195 7.67 -50.65 23.90
N LEU A 196 6.97 -50.08 24.88
CA LEU A 196 6.43 -50.81 26.02
C LEU A 196 5.38 -51.84 25.59
N GLU A 197 4.52 -51.51 24.62
CA GLU A 197 3.55 -52.44 24.05
C GLU A 197 4.23 -53.63 23.36
N GLU A 198 5.30 -53.39 22.59
CA GLU A 198 6.12 -54.45 22.00
C GLU A 198 6.80 -55.35 23.05
N GLU A 199 7.35 -54.75 24.13
CA GLU A 199 7.94 -55.51 25.24
C GLU A 199 6.91 -56.36 25.97
N ILE A 200 5.71 -55.81 26.22
CA ILE A 200 4.59 -56.54 26.84
C ILE A 200 4.19 -57.71 25.95
N GLN A 201 4.03 -57.50 24.63
CA GLN A 201 3.73 -58.58 23.68
C GLN A 201 4.80 -59.67 23.69
N LYS A 202 6.08 -59.32 23.65
CA LYS A 202 7.19 -60.30 23.76
C LYS A 202 7.16 -61.07 25.08
N SER A 203 6.89 -60.39 26.20
CA SER A 203 6.79 -61.03 27.51
C SER A 203 5.59 -61.99 27.61
N MET A 204 4.47 -61.65 26.96
CA MET A 204 3.28 -62.52 26.86
C MET A 204 3.58 -63.76 26.03
N MET A 205 4.29 -63.63 24.90
CA MET A 205 4.74 -64.78 24.09
C MET A 205 5.69 -65.69 24.87
N ASN A 206 6.69 -65.13 25.57
CA ASN A 206 7.61 -65.91 26.39
C ASN A 206 6.94 -66.61 27.59
N LYS A 207 5.89 -66.00 28.17
CA LYS A 207 5.07 -66.66 29.20
C LYS A 207 4.15 -67.72 28.62
N GLY A 208 3.70 -67.58 27.37
CA GLY A 208 3.01 -68.64 26.63
C GLY A 208 3.90 -69.87 26.43
N GLU A 209 5.17 -69.67 26.06
CA GLU A 209 6.15 -70.76 25.92
C GLU A 209 6.53 -71.42 27.26
N ALA A 210 6.52 -70.69 28.37
CA ALA A 210 6.77 -71.23 29.70
C ALA A 210 5.61 -72.10 30.26
N VAL A 211 4.43 -72.06 29.63
CA VAL A 211 3.25 -72.83 30.04
C VAL A 211 3.08 -74.13 29.23
N GLU A 212 3.86 -74.35 28.16
CA GLU A 212 3.78 -75.57 27.32
C GLU A 212 4.62 -76.78 27.82
N ILE A 213 5.07 -76.80 29.08
CA ILE A 213 5.59 -78.02 29.72
C ILE A 213 4.79 -78.32 30.98
N ASN A 214 3.53 -78.74 30.79
CA ASN A 214 2.84 -79.75 31.59
C ASN A 214 1.47 -80.07 30.94
N ASP A 215 1.51 -81.11 30.12
CA ASP A 215 0.42 -81.98 29.63
C ASP A 215 -0.53 -82.38 30.80
N VAL A 216 -1.87 -82.56 30.73
CA VAL A 216 -2.80 -83.24 29.79
C VAL A 216 -4.30 -82.93 30.25
N PRO A 217 -5.39 -83.53 29.69
CA PRO A 217 -6.29 -83.14 28.57
C PRO A 217 -7.74 -82.72 28.98
N GLY A 218 -8.51 -82.15 28.05
CA GLY A 218 -9.98 -82.28 28.05
C GLY A 218 -10.78 -81.13 27.42
N GLU A 219 -11.34 -81.40 26.24
CA GLU A 219 -12.19 -80.57 25.37
C GLU A 219 -13.27 -79.67 26.02
N LYS A 220 -13.43 -78.45 25.47
CA LYS A 220 -14.65 -77.97 24.78
C LYS A 220 -14.51 -76.50 24.33
N GLU A 221 -14.52 -76.26 23.02
CA GLU A 221 -15.01 -75.00 22.44
C GLU A 221 -16.56 -74.96 22.50
N PRO A 222 -17.26 -73.82 22.27
CA PRO A 222 -16.79 -72.46 21.93
C PRO A 222 -17.46 -71.35 22.78
N ASP A 223 -16.89 -70.13 22.78
CA ASP A 223 -17.64 -68.92 22.37
C ASP A 223 -16.67 -67.77 22.10
N VAL A 224 -16.87 -67.07 20.97
CA VAL A 224 -16.03 -65.96 20.50
C VAL A 224 -16.64 -64.65 20.98
N PRO A 225 -15.97 -63.83 21.80
CA PRO A 225 -16.38 -62.46 22.03
C PRO A 225 -15.68 -61.53 21.04
N GLY A 226 -16.48 -60.99 20.12
CA GLY A 226 -16.46 -59.62 19.60
C GLY A 226 -15.13 -59.01 19.15
N LYS A 227 -15.10 -58.60 17.88
CA LYS A 227 -14.10 -57.72 17.25
C LYS A 227 -13.50 -56.70 18.24
N SER A 228 -12.18 -56.62 18.26
CA SER A 228 -11.45 -55.64 19.06
C SER A 228 -11.92 -54.21 18.75
N ALA A 229 -11.95 -53.33 19.74
CA ALA A 229 -12.31 -51.91 19.56
C ALA A 229 -11.48 -51.22 18.46
N THR A 230 -10.26 -51.72 18.20
CA THR A 230 -9.40 -51.30 17.09
C THR A 230 -9.95 -51.68 15.71
N GLU A 231 -10.59 -52.84 15.55
CA GLU A 231 -11.23 -53.22 14.28
C GLU A 231 -12.53 -52.45 14.05
N VAL A 232 -13.26 -52.09 15.12
CA VAL A 232 -14.47 -51.26 15.03
C VAL A 232 -14.10 -49.83 14.62
N MET A 233 -13.07 -49.23 15.23
CA MET A 233 -12.61 -47.90 14.81
C MET A 233 -12.00 -47.87 13.40
N ALA A 234 -11.25 -48.91 13.00
CA ALA A 234 -10.72 -49.00 11.64
C ALA A 234 -11.85 -49.08 10.59
N THR A 235 -12.94 -49.77 10.90
CA THR A 235 -14.09 -49.88 9.97
C THR A 235 -14.94 -48.61 9.93
N GLU A 236 -15.05 -47.87 11.04
CA GLU A 236 -15.71 -46.55 11.08
C GLU A 236 -14.91 -45.48 10.32
N MET A 237 -13.58 -45.50 10.40
CA MET A 237 -12.73 -44.58 9.63
C MET A 237 -12.82 -44.82 8.13
N ILE A 238 -12.82 -46.09 7.70
CA ILE A 238 -12.98 -46.46 6.29
C ILE A 238 -14.37 -46.07 5.77
N GLN A 239 -15.42 -46.16 6.59
CA GLN A 239 -16.76 -45.69 6.22
C GLN A 239 -16.84 -44.18 6.10
N GLN A 240 -16.20 -43.41 6.99
CA GLN A 240 -16.15 -41.95 6.90
C GLN A 240 -15.35 -41.45 5.69
N GLU A 241 -14.26 -42.13 5.31
CA GLU A 241 -13.53 -41.81 4.07
C GLU A 241 -14.40 -42.07 2.83
N GLN A 242 -15.13 -43.19 2.79
CA GLN A 242 -16.03 -43.51 1.66
C GLN A 242 -17.27 -42.59 1.57
N GLU A 243 -17.71 -42.01 2.69
CA GLU A 243 -18.83 -41.05 2.72
C GLU A 243 -18.38 -39.64 2.29
N ASN A 244 -17.14 -39.26 2.63
CA ASN A 244 -16.53 -38.00 2.18
C ASN A 244 -16.14 -38.01 0.69
N GLU A 245 -15.87 -39.16 0.09
CA GLU A 245 -15.60 -39.28 -1.36
C GLU A 245 -16.86 -39.27 -2.24
N ARG A 246 -18.07 -39.27 -1.65
CA ARG A 246 -19.36 -39.30 -2.38
C ARG A 246 -20.09 -37.95 -2.46
N ILE A 247 -19.45 -36.86 -2.07
CA ILE A 247 -19.94 -35.47 -2.23
C ILE A 247 -19.05 -34.75 -3.23
#